data_AF-A0A432WE43-F1
#
_entry.id   AF-A0A432WE43-F1
#
_cell.length_a   1.000
_cell.length_b   1.000
_cell.length_c   1.000
_cell.angle_alpha   90.00
_cell.angle_beta   90.00
_cell.angle_gamma   90.00
#
_symmetry.space_group_name_H-M   'P 1'
#
loop_
_entity.id
_entity.type
_entity.pdbx_description
1 polymer ?
#
loop_
_entity_poly.entity_id
_entity_poly.type
_entity_poly.pdbx_seq_one_letter_code
_entity_poly.pdbx_strand_id
1 'polypeptide(L)'
;MKAIDFIWPDKWISFNFRVLVVIFAWILWVVVFYLKYFVFHASGVLQFVGIIPILIIWTYLFDKDIPMAPVNIEFNDGNIGIQIVRSVVFWMAVVGFIGILFIGDW
;
A
#
# COMPACT_ATOMS: atom_id res chain seq x y z
N MET A 1 -20.11 -11.35 11.19
CA MET A 1 -19.08 -10.31 11.43
C MET A 1 -19.75 -9.08 12.01
N LYS A 2 -19.12 -8.45 12.98
CA LYS A 2 -19.49 -7.10 13.43
C LYS A 2 -18.93 -6.09 12.43
N ALA A 3 -19.54 -4.91 12.32
CA ALA A 3 -19.05 -3.85 11.43
C ALA A 3 -17.57 -3.49 11.69
N ILE A 4 -17.16 -3.58 12.96
CA ILE A 4 -15.78 -3.35 13.39
C ILE A 4 -14.78 -4.37 12.85
N ASP A 5 -15.23 -5.59 12.52
CA ASP A 5 -14.36 -6.63 11.99
C ASP A 5 -13.88 -6.29 10.56
N PHE A 6 -14.61 -5.43 9.83
CA PHE A 6 -14.19 -4.97 8.49
C PHE A 6 -13.00 -4.02 8.51
N ILE A 7 -12.67 -3.44 9.67
CA ILE A 7 -11.50 -2.58 9.84
C ILE A 7 -10.21 -3.42 9.83
N TRP A 8 -10.31 -4.72 10.10
CA TRP A 8 -9.20 -5.65 10.28
C TRP A 8 -9.05 -6.58 9.07
N PRO A 9 -8.09 -6.33 8.15
CA PRO A 9 -7.98 -7.12 6.93
C PRO A 9 -7.78 -8.61 7.19
N ASP A 10 -7.11 -8.99 8.27
CA ASP A 10 -6.92 -10.39 8.67
C ASP A 10 -8.22 -11.13 9.00
N LYS A 11 -9.25 -10.42 9.46
CA LYS A 11 -10.54 -11.03 9.85
C LYS A 11 -11.43 -11.38 8.67
N TRP A 12 -11.32 -10.67 7.57
CA TRP A 12 -12.20 -10.85 6.40
C TRP A 12 -11.46 -11.20 5.11
N ILE A 13 -10.13 -11.06 5.06
CA ILE A 13 -9.30 -11.44 3.93
C ILE A 13 -8.41 -12.63 4.31
N SER A 14 -8.51 -13.72 3.54
CA SER A 14 -7.61 -14.85 3.70
C SER A 14 -6.15 -14.45 3.49
N PHE A 15 -5.24 -15.07 4.24
CA PHE A 15 -3.79 -14.80 4.12
C PHE A 15 -3.31 -14.91 2.67
N ASN A 16 -3.74 -15.95 1.95
CA ASN A 16 -3.37 -16.18 0.55
C ASN A 16 -3.80 -15.02 -0.36
N PHE A 17 -5.01 -14.48 -0.17
CA PHE A 17 -5.47 -13.35 -0.96
C PHE A 17 -4.67 -12.08 -0.66
N ARG A 18 -4.34 -11.82 0.61
CA ARG A 18 -3.48 -10.68 0.99
C ARG A 18 -2.11 -10.75 0.34
N VAL A 19 -1.50 -11.95 0.33
CA VAL A 19 -0.22 -12.19 -0.35
C VAL A 19 -0.35 -11.94 -1.86
N LEU A 20 -1.41 -12.45 -2.50
CA LEU A 20 -1.64 -12.23 -3.93
C LEU A 20 -1.78 -10.75 -4.29
N VAL A 21 -2.49 -9.95 -3.47
CA VAL A 21 -2.63 -8.51 -3.68
C VAL A 21 -1.26 -7.81 -3.68
N VAL A 22 -0.39 -8.17 -2.73
CA VAL A 22 0.95 -7.58 -2.63
C VAL A 22 1.84 -8.01 -3.81
N ILE A 23 1.81 -9.29 -4.19
CA ILE A 23 2.55 -9.79 -5.36
C ILE A 23 2.08 -9.08 -6.63
N PHE A 24 0.76 -8.92 -6.80
CA PHE A 24 0.19 -8.24 -7.95
C PHE A 24 0.63 -6.77 -8.02
N ALA A 25 0.61 -6.05 -6.89
CA ALA A 25 1.09 -4.67 -6.83
C ALA A 25 2.57 -4.57 -7.22
N TRP A 26 3.42 -5.49 -6.75
CA TRP A 26 4.83 -5.55 -7.13
C TRP A 26 5.03 -5.79 -8.62
N ILE A 27 4.35 -6.79 -9.20
CA ILE A 27 4.44 -7.08 -10.63
C ILE A 27 4.00 -5.87 -11.45
N LEU A 28 2.87 -5.26 -11.09
CA LEU A 28 2.36 -4.08 -11.77
C LEU A 28 3.37 -2.93 -11.72
N TRP A 29 3.97 -2.69 -10.57
CA TRP A 29 4.99 -1.64 -10.42
C TRP A 29 6.21 -1.89 -11.29
N VAL A 30 6.76 -3.11 -11.29
CA VAL A 30 7.92 -3.48 -12.12
C VAL A 30 7.62 -3.32 -13.61
N VAL A 31 6.46 -3.80 -14.07
CA VAL A 31 6.07 -3.73 -15.48
C VAL A 31 5.94 -2.27 -15.93
N VAL A 32 5.22 -1.45 -15.17
CA VAL A 32 5.02 -0.03 -15.53
C VAL A 32 6.31 0.76 -15.42
N PHE A 33 7.14 0.50 -14.40
CA PHE A 33 8.48 1.10 -14.27
C PHE A 33 9.33 0.80 -15.50
N TYR A 34 9.36 -0.48 -15.93
CA TYR A 34 10.11 -0.89 -17.11
C TYR A 34 9.63 -0.16 -18.37
N LEU A 35 8.33 -0.14 -18.60
CA LEU A 35 7.74 0.53 -19.77
C LEU A 35 8.09 2.02 -19.80
N LYS A 36 7.92 2.73 -18.70
CA LYS A 36 8.20 4.18 -18.64
C LYS A 36 9.67 4.49 -18.92
N TYR A 37 10.59 3.82 -18.23
CA TYR A 37 11.99 4.19 -18.26
C TYR A 37 12.71 3.69 -19.51
N PHE A 38 12.41 2.46 -19.94
CA PHE A 38 13.14 1.81 -21.04
C PHE A 38 12.42 1.89 -22.39
N VAL A 39 11.08 1.97 -22.42
CA VAL A 39 10.32 2.02 -23.68
C VAL A 39 9.92 3.46 -24.02
N PHE A 40 9.41 4.21 -23.03
CA PHE A 40 8.93 5.58 -23.26
C PHE A 40 9.95 6.67 -22.93
N HIS A 41 11.12 6.29 -22.37
CA HIS A 41 12.19 7.21 -21.98
C HIS A 41 11.74 8.35 -21.05
N ALA A 42 10.76 8.10 -20.19
CA ALA A 42 10.33 9.08 -19.20
C ALA A 42 11.38 9.22 -18.09
N SER A 43 11.85 10.46 -17.86
CA SER A 43 12.84 10.79 -16.85
C SER A 43 12.16 11.39 -15.62
N GLY A 44 11.74 10.55 -14.68
CA GLY A 44 11.04 11.01 -13.48
C GLY A 44 11.36 10.21 -12.22
N VAL A 45 11.18 10.87 -11.07
CA VAL A 45 11.58 10.36 -9.75
C VAL A 45 10.40 9.72 -9.01
N LEU A 46 9.15 10.05 -9.40
CA LEU A 46 7.95 9.56 -8.72
C LEU A 46 7.84 8.04 -8.77
N GLN A 47 8.29 7.41 -9.86
CA GLN A 47 8.26 5.96 -9.99
C GLN A 47 9.16 5.24 -8.97
N PHE A 48 10.29 5.86 -8.57
CA PHE A 48 11.19 5.33 -7.54
C PHE A 48 10.57 5.39 -6.14
N VAL A 49 9.78 6.42 -5.84
CA VAL A 49 9.06 6.52 -4.55
C VAL A 49 7.77 5.69 -4.53
N GLY A 50 7.37 5.10 -5.66
CA GLY A 50 6.22 4.18 -5.76
C GLY A 50 6.31 2.93 -4.87
N ILE A 51 7.50 2.60 -4.36
CA ILE A 51 7.70 1.55 -3.37
C ILE A 51 7.10 1.89 -1.98
N ILE A 52 7.02 3.17 -1.62
CA ILE A 52 6.51 3.63 -0.32
C ILE A 52 5.02 3.26 -0.15
N PRO A 53 4.13 3.58 -1.11
CA PRO A 53 2.76 3.08 -1.08
C PRO A 53 2.61 1.57 -0.95
N ILE A 54 3.48 0.77 -1.61
CA ILE A 54 3.44 -0.69 -1.52
C ILE A 54 3.71 -1.16 -0.09
N LEU A 55 4.67 -0.55 0.60
CA LEU A 55 4.98 -0.84 2.00
C LEU A 55 3.80 -0.53 2.93
N ILE A 56 3.11 0.60 2.71
CA ILE A 56 1.91 0.97 3.48
C ILE A 56 0.78 -0.05 3.25
N ILE A 57 0.57 -0.46 2.00
CA ILE A 57 -0.41 -1.49 1.65
C ILE A 57 -0.10 -2.82 2.36
N TRP A 58 1.17 -3.24 2.34
CA TRP A 58 1.61 -4.46 3.01
C TRP A 58 1.39 -4.39 4.54
N THR A 59 1.84 -3.32 5.19
CA THR A 59 1.71 -3.17 6.65
C THR A 59 0.26 -3.16 7.12
N TYR A 60 -0.66 -2.56 6.36
CA TYR A 60 -2.09 -2.63 6.64
C TYR A 60 -2.64 -4.04 6.46
N LEU A 61 -2.39 -4.70 5.33
CA LEU A 61 -2.94 -6.03 5.03
C LEU A 61 -2.48 -7.09 6.03
N PHE A 62 -1.25 -7.00 6.54
CA PHE A 62 -0.66 -7.99 7.44
C PHE A 62 -0.64 -7.55 8.90
N ASP A 63 -1.35 -6.48 9.24
CA ASP A 63 -1.46 -5.98 10.61
C ASP A 63 -0.08 -5.75 11.26
N LYS A 64 0.81 -5.12 10.50
CA LYS A 64 2.15 -4.72 10.93
C LYS A 64 2.20 -3.22 11.19
N ASP A 65 3.12 -2.83 12.07
CA ASP A 65 3.49 -1.43 12.26
C ASP A 65 3.89 -0.82 10.92
N ILE A 66 3.56 0.45 10.73
CA ILE A 66 4.07 1.23 9.59
C ILE A 66 5.44 1.75 10.03
N PRO A 67 6.57 1.26 9.49
CA PRO A 67 7.88 1.79 9.82
C PRO A 67 8.08 3.11 9.07
N MET A 68 7.45 4.17 9.57
CA MET A 68 7.62 5.53 9.05
C MET A 68 8.36 6.36 10.10
N ALA A 69 9.63 6.67 9.86
CA ALA A 69 10.29 7.71 10.65
C ALA A 69 9.63 9.08 10.32
N PRO A 70 9.35 9.96 11.30
CA PRO A 70 9.68 9.87 12.72
C PRO A 70 8.56 9.26 13.60
N VAL A 71 7.41 8.89 13.03
CA VAL A 71 6.23 8.41 13.75
C VAL A 71 6.03 6.92 13.45
N ASN A 72 6.63 6.06 14.29
CA ASN A 72 6.16 4.68 14.37
C ASN A 72 4.71 4.72 14.87
N ILE A 73 3.76 4.47 13.98
CA ILE A 73 2.36 4.28 14.38
C ILE A 73 2.28 2.87 14.94
N GLU A 74 2.45 2.76 16.27
CA GLU A 74 2.36 1.50 16.99
C GLU A 74 1.00 0.82 16.74
N PHE A 75 1.06 -0.46 16.43
CA PHE A 75 -0.07 -1.35 16.32
C PHE A 75 -0.63 -1.62 17.72
N ASN A 76 -1.77 -0.99 18.03
CA ASN A 76 -2.58 -1.33 19.19
C ASN A 76 -3.90 -1.93 18.70
N ASP A 77 -4.06 -3.23 18.90
CA ASP A 77 -5.23 -4.02 18.54
C ASP A 77 -6.51 -3.57 19.26
N GLY A 78 -6.37 -2.99 20.46
CA GLY A 78 -7.45 -2.44 21.25
C GLY A 78 -7.91 -1.02 20.87
N ASN A 79 -7.15 -0.29 20.04
CA ASN A 79 -7.45 1.11 19.72
C ASN A 79 -8.14 1.28 18.36
N ILE A 80 -9.47 1.29 18.38
CA ILE A 80 -10.33 1.45 17.21
C ILE A 80 -10.01 2.74 16.43
N GLY A 81 -9.70 3.84 17.13
CA GLY A 81 -9.41 5.13 16.51
C GLY A 81 -8.16 5.09 15.64
N ILE A 82 -7.09 4.45 16.13
CA ILE A 82 -5.84 4.26 15.38
C ILE A 82 -6.09 3.40 14.14
N GLN A 83 -6.94 2.38 14.24
CA GLN A 83 -7.23 1.48 13.12
C GLN A 83 -8.01 2.17 11.99
N ILE A 84 -8.94 3.07 12.33
CA ILE A 84 -9.62 3.91 11.32
C ILE A 84 -8.59 4.76 10.57
N VAL A 85 -7.66 5.39 11.29
CA VAL A 85 -6.58 6.19 10.66
C VAL A 85 -5.73 5.31 9.73
N ARG A 86 -5.37 4.10 10.15
CA ARG A 86 -4.63 3.13 9.31
C ARG A 86 -5.40 2.77 8.04
N SER A 87 -6.71 2.51 8.13
CA SER A 87 -7.55 2.24 6.96
C SER A 87 -7.56 3.41 5.99
N VAL A 88 -7.67 4.65 6.50
CA VAL A 88 -7.63 5.86 5.65
C VAL A 88 -6.27 5.99 4.96
N VAL A 89 -5.17 5.81 5.70
CA VAL A 89 -3.80 5.83 5.16
C VAL A 89 -3.60 4.76 4.10
N PHE A 90 -4.15 3.57 4.29
CA PHE A 90 -4.16 2.50 3.30
C PHE A 90 -4.84 2.94 1.99
N TRP A 91 -6.06 3.49 2.06
CA TRP A 91 -6.77 3.94 0.86
C TRP A 91 -6.03 5.06 0.14
N MET A 92 -5.45 6.01 0.88
CA MET A 92 -4.61 7.06 0.30
C MET A 92 -3.37 6.48 -0.38
N ALA A 93 -2.74 5.46 0.21
CA ALA A 93 -1.60 4.77 -0.40
C ALA A 93 -2.00 4.04 -1.68
N VAL A 94 -3.16 3.36 -1.72
CA VAL A 94 -3.65 2.72 -2.96
C VAL A 94 -3.87 3.74 -4.06
N VAL A 95 -4.54 4.86 -3.76
CA VAL A 95 -4.77 5.93 -4.74
C VAL A 95 -3.44 6.54 -5.20
N GLY A 96 -2.53 6.84 -4.27
CA GLY A 96 -1.21 7.37 -4.58
C GLY A 96 -0.37 6.41 -5.43
N PHE A 97 -0.40 5.11 -5.13
CA PHE A 97 0.26 4.08 -5.91
C PHE A 97 -0.20 4.07 -7.36
N ILE A 98 -1.52 4.03 -7.59
CA ILE A 98 -2.12 4.04 -8.93
C ILE A 98 -1.80 5.35 -9.65
N GLY A 99 -1.89 6.49 -8.94
CA GLY A 99 -1.54 7.80 -9.49
C GLY A 99 -0.08 7.88 -9.94
N ILE A 100 0.87 7.40 -9.13
CA ILE A 100 2.29 7.31 -9.51
C ILE A 100 2.44 6.43 -10.76
N LEU A 101 1.84 5.24 -10.76
CA LEU A 101 1.97 4.30 -11.87
C LEU A 101 1.46 4.87 -13.20
N PHE A 102 0.27 5.47 -13.22
CA PHE A 102 -0.38 5.80 -14.48
C PHE A 102 -0.37 7.29 -14.86
N ILE A 103 -0.05 8.18 -13.93
CA ILE A 103 -0.10 9.63 -14.14
C ILE A 103 1.26 10.27 -13.86
N GLY A 104 1.97 9.86 -12.80
CA GLY A 104 3.29 10.41 -12.47
C GLY A 104 4.31 10.11 -13.57
N ASP A 105 5.29 10.99 -13.78
CA ASP A 105 6.41 10.77 -14.70
C ASP A 105 6.03 10.33 -16.12
N TRP A 106 4.97 10.90 -16.71
CA TRP A 106 4.60 10.75 -18.12
C TRP A 106 4.79 12.06 -18.89
#